data_AF-A0A1G7NM06-F1
#
_entry.id   AF-A0A1G7NM06-F1
#
_cell.length_a   1.000
_cell.length_b   1.000
_cell.length_c   1.000
_cell.angle_alpha   90.00
_cell.angle_beta   90.00
_cell.angle_gamma   90.00
#
_symmetry.space_group_name_H-M   'P 1'
#
loop_
_entity.id
_entity.type
_entity.pdbx_description
1 polymer ?
#
loop_
_entity_poly.entity_id
_entity_poly.type
_entity_poly.pdbx_seq_one_letter_code
_entity_poly.pdbx_strand_id
1 'polypeptide(L)'
;MKRDDTLWKSILEDIFEDFLLFFYPDADFGRRMFTYYSRILDNYDKPITAFAIFTEGNAAFKPCEYYREFMGTSVSYKYNAFKILEQNEQALRKSDNPFAIVVLTVKAALQRNHFSENELLNLKIEIAKNLLERQLSKTKIRNLLGFLRLYIRFENRESGVKFEEAVDHLIQENKFMGIEELLKSAIKEEVAIETTENLLKETSFSIEKIARLVGVSPEFVQKLKDDMRRRRSDTLH
;
A
#
# COMPACT_ATOMS: atom_id res chain seq x y z
N MET A 1 11.11 4.92 41.56
CA MET A 1 11.94 5.05 40.34
C MET A 1 12.51 3.68 40.00
N LYS A 2 11.91 2.93 39.04
CA LYS A 2 12.39 1.67 38.40
C LYS A 2 11.31 0.81 37.69
N ARG A 3 10.05 1.24 37.61
CA ARG A 3 8.96 0.43 37.01
C ARG A 3 8.79 0.66 35.51
N ASP A 4 9.00 1.89 35.05
CA ASP A 4 8.86 2.24 33.63
C ASP A 4 9.95 1.56 32.79
N ASP A 5 11.17 1.46 33.31
CA ASP A 5 12.33 0.88 32.63
C ASP A 5 12.17 -0.61 32.26
N THR A 6 11.29 -1.33 32.97
CA THR A 6 11.00 -2.76 32.70
C THR A 6 9.94 -2.92 31.61
N LEU A 7 8.93 -2.03 31.57
CA LEU A 7 7.92 -1.99 30.52
C LEU A 7 8.52 -1.54 29.19
N TRP A 8 9.37 -0.52 29.22
CA TRP A 8 10.09 -0.05 28.04
C TRP A 8 11.05 -1.10 27.47
N LYS A 9 11.67 -1.93 28.32
CA LYS A 9 12.50 -3.07 27.88
C LYS A 9 11.71 -4.21 27.27
N SER A 10 10.57 -4.59 27.86
CA SER A 10 9.70 -5.63 27.31
C SER A 10 9.11 -5.22 25.97
N ILE A 11 8.65 -3.96 25.85
CA ILE A 11 8.19 -3.40 24.58
C ILE A 11 9.33 -3.40 23.56
N LEU A 12 10.52 -2.94 23.96
CA LEU A 12 11.70 -2.94 23.10
C LEU A 12 12.13 -4.34 22.68
N GLU A 13 11.96 -5.38 23.49
CA GLU A 13 12.28 -6.77 23.12
C GLU A 13 11.29 -7.32 22.08
N ASP A 14 9.99 -7.05 22.25
CA ASP A 14 8.95 -7.52 21.34
C ASP A 14 8.95 -6.77 20.00
N ILE A 15 9.32 -5.49 19.99
CA ILE A 15 9.38 -4.65 18.79
C ILE A 15 10.82 -4.38 18.34
N PHE A 16 11.84 -5.02 18.93
CA PHE A 16 13.24 -4.67 18.71
C PHE A 16 13.63 -4.74 17.24
N GLU A 17 13.14 -5.77 16.56
CA GLU A 17 13.42 -6.01 15.16
C GLU A 17 12.74 -4.96 14.28
N ASP A 18 11.49 -4.60 14.58
CA ASP A 18 10.74 -3.55 13.88
C ASP A 18 11.30 -2.14 14.17
N PHE A 19 11.78 -1.91 15.39
CA PHE A 19 12.50 -0.71 15.82
C PHE A 19 13.83 -0.55 15.09
N LEU A 20 14.64 -1.62 15.05
CA LEU A 20 15.88 -1.63 14.28
C LEU A 20 15.61 -1.51 12.77
N LEU A 21 14.53 -2.09 12.25
CA LEU A 21 14.12 -1.91 10.85
C LEU A 21 13.76 -0.46 10.51
N PHE A 22 13.13 0.25 11.45
CA PHE A 22 12.72 1.64 11.27
C PHE A 22 13.91 2.59 11.38
N PHE A 23 14.81 2.37 12.34
CA PHE A 23 15.96 3.24 12.60
C PHE A 23 17.24 2.86 11.82
N TYR A 24 17.38 1.60 11.42
CA TYR A 24 18.52 1.06 10.65
C TYR A 24 18.00 0.27 9.42
N PRO A 25 17.56 0.98 8.37
CA PRO A 25 17.03 0.36 7.15
C PRO A 25 18.01 -0.57 6.40
N ASP A 26 19.29 -0.58 6.79
CA ASP A 26 20.33 -1.52 6.34
C ASP A 26 20.23 -2.94 6.94
N ALA A 27 19.19 -3.23 7.73
CA ALA A 27 18.84 -4.60 8.06
C ALA A 27 18.56 -5.39 6.76
N ASP A 28 19.35 -6.44 6.53
CA ASP A 28 19.32 -7.33 5.36
C ASP A 28 17.91 -7.51 4.80
N PHE A 29 17.65 -6.92 3.62
CA PHE A 29 16.35 -6.97 2.95
C PHE A 29 15.86 -8.42 2.77
N GLY A 30 16.77 -9.35 2.48
CA GLY A 30 16.44 -10.77 2.35
C GLY A 30 15.88 -11.32 3.66
N ARG A 31 16.51 -11.00 4.79
CA ARG A 31 16.03 -11.41 6.12
C ARG A 31 14.60 -10.91 6.38
N ARG A 32 14.29 -9.65 6.05
CA ARG A 32 12.94 -9.09 6.22
C ARG A 32 11.90 -9.85 5.40
N MET A 33 12.22 -10.13 4.14
CA MET A 33 11.35 -10.89 3.25
C MET A 33 11.12 -12.31 3.78
N PHE A 34 12.15 -12.94 4.36
CA PHE A 34 12.03 -14.24 5.01
C PHE A 34 11.15 -14.18 6.27
N THR A 35 11.33 -13.17 7.13
CA THR A 35 10.48 -12.97 8.32
C THR A 35 9.01 -12.81 7.94
N TYR A 36 8.69 -12.02 6.92
CA TYR A 36 7.31 -11.88 6.43
C TYR A 36 6.74 -13.19 5.91
N TYR A 37 7.52 -13.92 5.11
CA TYR A 37 7.11 -15.23 4.63
C TYR A 37 6.79 -16.19 5.77
N SER A 38 7.66 -16.30 6.77
CA SER A 38 7.45 -17.16 7.94
C SER A 38 6.17 -16.76 8.69
N ARG A 39 6.00 -15.47 9.02
CA ARG A 39 4.82 -14.99 9.76
C ARG A 39 3.51 -15.24 9.00
N ILE A 40 3.50 -15.04 7.67
CA ILE A 40 2.30 -15.29 6.86
C ILE A 40 2.02 -16.79 6.75
N LEU A 41 3.07 -17.61 6.61
CA LEU A 41 2.92 -19.06 6.55
C LEU A 41 2.34 -19.59 7.86
N ASP A 42 2.88 -19.17 9.00
CA ASP A 42 2.43 -19.59 10.33
C ASP A 42 0.97 -19.19 10.59
N ASN A 43 0.57 -17.99 10.18
CA ASN A 43 -0.79 -17.47 10.44
C ASN A 43 -1.87 -18.04 9.50
N TYR A 44 -1.52 -18.44 8.28
CA TYR A 44 -2.53 -18.74 7.25
C TYR A 44 -2.42 -20.13 6.62
N ASP A 45 -1.27 -20.80 6.75
CA ASP A 45 -0.97 -22.13 6.19
C ASP A 45 -1.45 -22.30 4.74
N LYS A 46 -1.07 -21.34 3.89
CA LYS A 46 -1.41 -21.31 2.45
C LYS A 46 -0.16 -21.16 1.61
N PRO A 47 -0.19 -21.62 0.34
CA PRO A 47 0.88 -21.32 -0.61
C PRO A 47 1.07 -19.81 -0.77
N ILE A 48 2.29 -19.33 -0.52
CA ILE A 48 2.66 -17.91 -0.58
C ILE A 48 3.66 -17.69 -1.71
N THR A 49 3.45 -16.63 -2.49
CA THR A 49 4.46 -16.08 -3.40
C THR A 49 4.79 -14.65 -2.98
N ALA A 50 6.08 -14.37 -2.87
CA ALA A 50 6.57 -13.04 -2.52
C ALA A 50 7.10 -12.31 -3.76
N PHE A 51 6.69 -11.05 -3.89
CA PHE A 51 7.20 -10.12 -4.91
C PHE A 51 7.81 -8.91 -4.23
N ALA A 52 9.08 -8.65 -4.51
CA ALA A 52 9.79 -7.44 -4.12
C ALA A 52 9.86 -6.50 -5.33
N ILE A 53 9.20 -5.34 -5.25
CA ILE A 53 9.23 -4.31 -6.31
C ILE A 53 10.23 -3.24 -5.89
N PHE A 54 11.33 -3.13 -6.63
CA PHE A 54 12.39 -2.16 -6.35
C PHE A 54 12.20 -0.91 -7.21
N THR A 55 11.95 0.20 -6.53
CA THR A 55 11.69 1.52 -7.11
C THR A 55 12.78 2.53 -6.75
N GLU A 56 14.04 2.09 -6.65
CA GLU A 56 15.15 2.94 -6.23
C GLU A 56 16.28 2.98 -7.27
N GLY A 57 17.10 4.03 -7.18
CA GLY A 57 18.07 4.47 -8.20
C GLY A 57 19.29 3.56 -8.37
N ASN A 58 19.64 2.76 -7.38
CA ASN A 58 20.83 1.91 -7.41
C ASN A 58 20.58 0.67 -8.29
N ALA A 59 21.23 0.62 -9.45
CA ALA A 59 21.09 -0.50 -10.38
C ALA A 59 21.56 -1.84 -9.80
N ALA A 60 22.57 -1.85 -8.92
CA ALA A 60 23.15 -3.06 -8.38
C ALA A 60 22.33 -3.66 -7.21
N PHE A 61 21.46 -2.89 -6.58
CA PHE A 61 20.67 -3.35 -5.45
C PHE A 61 19.41 -4.09 -5.93
N LYS A 62 19.50 -5.42 -5.89
CA LYS A 62 18.41 -6.36 -6.21
C LYS A 62 18.56 -7.66 -5.42
N PRO A 63 18.48 -7.61 -4.08
CA PRO A 63 18.50 -8.83 -3.27
C PRO A 63 17.30 -9.69 -3.66
N CYS A 64 17.52 -10.98 -3.91
CA CYS A 64 16.48 -11.94 -4.32
C CYS A 64 16.50 -13.25 -3.50
N GLU A 65 17.38 -13.32 -2.51
CA GLU A 65 17.57 -14.50 -1.68
C GLU A 65 17.96 -14.09 -0.25
N TYR A 66 17.47 -14.86 0.70
CA TYR A 66 17.99 -14.92 2.06
C TYR A 66 18.63 -16.29 2.28
N TYR A 67 19.86 -16.30 2.77
CA TYR A 67 20.57 -17.52 3.12
C TYR A 67 21.11 -17.43 4.55
N ARG A 68 20.93 -18.49 5.33
CA ARG A 68 21.55 -18.63 6.65
C ARG A 68 21.95 -20.07 6.89
N GLU A 69 23.12 -20.25 7.49
CA GLU A 69 23.65 -21.55 7.89
C GLU A 69 24.23 -21.50 9.30
N PHE A 70 23.96 -22.54 10.08
CA PHE A 70 24.53 -22.71 11.42
C PHE A 70 24.54 -24.19 11.81
N MET A 71 25.71 -24.71 12.22
CA MET A 71 25.91 -26.09 12.70
C MET A 71 25.22 -27.18 11.85
N GLY A 72 25.43 -27.14 10.53
CA GLY A 72 24.87 -28.12 9.59
C GLY A 72 23.39 -27.94 9.27
N THR A 73 22.75 -26.87 9.77
CA THR A 73 21.39 -26.47 9.42
C THR A 73 21.44 -25.26 8.51
N SER A 74 20.74 -25.31 7.38
CA SER A 74 20.68 -24.20 6.41
C SER A 74 19.25 -23.86 6.01
N VAL A 75 19.01 -22.57 5.78
CA VAL A 75 17.78 -22.05 5.17
C VAL A 75 18.17 -21.23 3.94
N SER A 76 17.53 -21.51 2.80
CA SER A 76 17.56 -20.69 1.60
C SER A 76 16.12 -20.31 1.26
N TYR A 77 15.86 -19.01 1.22
CA TYR A 77 14.56 -18.46 0.86
C TYR A 77 14.72 -17.52 -0.34
N LYS A 78 14.08 -17.88 -1.45
CA LYS A 78 14.13 -17.12 -2.71
C LYS A 78 12.78 -16.48 -2.98
N TYR A 79 12.81 -15.28 -3.54
CA TYR A 79 11.61 -14.52 -3.84
C TYR A 79 11.73 -13.78 -5.18
N ASN A 80 10.58 -13.38 -5.74
CA ASN A 80 10.53 -12.74 -7.05
C ASN A 80 10.93 -11.27 -6.93
N ALA A 81 12.10 -10.92 -7.47
CA ALA A 81 12.60 -9.55 -7.49
C ALA A 81 12.26 -8.85 -8.82
N PHE A 82 11.43 -7.80 -8.76
CA PHE A 82 11.07 -6.96 -9.89
C PHE A 82 11.72 -5.58 -9.77
N LYS A 83 12.75 -5.30 -10.58
CA LYS A 83 13.46 -4.01 -10.60
C LYS A 83 12.92 -3.14 -11.72
N ILE A 84 12.37 -1.96 -11.39
CA ILE A 84 11.78 -1.05 -12.38
C ILE A 84 12.85 -0.52 -13.37
N LEU A 85 14.04 -0.17 -12.88
CA LEU A 85 15.11 0.38 -13.71
C LEU A 85 15.58 -0.57 -14.83
N GLU A 86 15.47 -1.88 -14.64
CA GLU A 86 15.90 -2.89 -15.62
C GLU A 86 14.88 -3.12 -16.75
N GLN A 87 13.66 -2.60 -16.62
CA GLN A 87 12.58 -2.94 -17.55
C GLN A 87 12.74 -2.29 -18.92
N ASN A 88 12.44 -3.00 -20.01
CA ASN A 88 12.55 -2.45 -21.36
C ASN A 88 11.40 -1.47 -21.66
N GLU A 89 11.73 -0.20 -21.91
CA GLU A 89 10.74 0.86 -22.16
C GLU A 89 9.88 0.62 -23.40
N GLN A 90 10.45 0.09 -24.48
CA GLN A 90 9.72 -0.19 -25.71
C GLN A 90 8.72 -1.34 -25.50
N ALA A 91 9.11 -2.37 -24.75
CA ALA A 91 8.22 -3.47 -24.39
C ALA A 91 7.08 -2.99 -23.48
N LEU A 92 7.38 -2.11 -22.51
CA LEU A 92 6.36 -1.51 -21.64
C LEU A 92 5.35 -0.67 -22.43
N ARG A 93 5.82 0.15 -23.40
CA ARG A 93 4.95 0.96 -24.26
C ARG A 93 4.02 0.11 -25.13
N LYS A 94 4.50 -1.03 -25.63
CA LYS A 94 3.73 -1.97 -26.46
C LYS A 94 2.81 -2.88 -25.66
N SER A 95 2.91 -2.89 -24.34
CA SER A 95 2.12 -3.77 -23.48
C SER A 95 0.71 -3.22 -23.27
N ASP A 96 -0.28 -4.09 -23.42
CA ASP A 96 -1.68 -3.81 -23.07
C ASP A 96 -1.91 -3.84 -21.55
N ASN A 97 -0.93 -4.30 -20.77
CA ASN A 97 -1.04 -4.35 -19.32
C ASN A 97 -1.11 -2.91 -18.73
N PRO A 98 -2.14 -2.59 -17.94
CA PRO A 98 -2.28 -1.27 -17.33
C PRO A 98 -1.13 -0.87 -16.39
N PHE A 99 -0.41 -1.83 -15.81
CA PHE A 99 0.76 -1.53 -14.98
C PHE A 99 2.01 -1.20 -15.79
N ALA A 100 2.05 -1.52 -17.09
CA ALA A 100 3.22 -1.24 -17.91
C ALA A 100 3.49 0.26 -18.04
N ILE A 101 2.44 1.08 -18.13
CA ILE A 101 2.59 2.54 -18.13
C ILE A 101 3.06 3.05 -16.77
N VAL A 102 2.51 2.52 -15.67
CA VAL A 102 2.96 2.89 -14.31
C VAL A 102 4.45 2.61 -14.15
N VAL A 103 4.90 1.42 -14.56
CA VAL A 103 6.32 1.04 -14.52
C VAL A 103 7.15 1.94 -15.43
N LEU A 104 6.68 2.27 -16.64
CA LEU A 104 7.38 3.16 -17.56
C LEU A 104 7.56 4.56 -16.94
N THR A 105 6.50 5.10 -16.36
CA THR A 105 6.52 6.43 -15.76
C THR A 105 7.40 6.46 -14.52
N VAL A 106 7.32 5.46 -13.63
CA VAL A 106 8.23 5.35 -12.49
C VAL A 106 9.68 5.13 -12.95
N LYS A 107 9.92 4.38 -14.02
CA LYS A 107 11.28 4.21 -14.58
C LYS A 107 11.85 5.53 -15.09
N ALA A 108 11.07 6.26 -15.90
CA ALA A 108 11.44 7.59 -16.39
C ALA A 108 11.69 8.55 -15.22
N ALA A 109 10.95 8.35 -14.12
CA ALA A 109 11.17 9.09 -12.91
C ALA A 109 12.55 8.77 -12.31
N LEU A 110 12.82 7.51 -11.99
CA LEU A 110 14.06 7.08 -11.33
C LEU A 110 15.36 7.40 -12.11
N GLN A 111 15.29 7.58 -13.43
CA GLN A 111 16.43 8.03 -14.25
C GLN A 111 16.77 9.52 -14.05
N ARG A 112 15.85 10.31 -13.50
CA ARG A 112 16.04 11.72 -13.15
C ARG A 112 16.43 11.77 -11.67
N ASN A 113 17.73 11.90 -11.39
CA ASN A 113 18.36 11.74 -10.06
C ASN A 113 17.76 12.58 -8.89
N HIS A 114 16.86 13.54 -9.14
CA HIS A 114 16.10 14.26 -8.10
C HIS A 114 14.70 14.61 -8.61
N PHE A 115 13.68 14.36 -7.77
CA PHE A 115 12.35 14.94 -7.93
C PHE A 115 12.24 16.16 -7.02
N SER A 116 12.03 17.32 -7.62
CA SER A 116 11.26 18.35 -6.94
C SER A 116 9.81 17.86 -6.78
N GLU A 117 9.13 18.35 -5.76
CA GLU A 117 7.76 17.94 -5.49
C GLU A 117 6.79 18.25 -6.65
N ASN A 118 7.07 19.31 -7.41
CA ASN A 118 6.37 19.66 -8.63
C ASN A 118 6.58 18.63 -9.75
N GLU A 119 7.77 18.05 -9.86
CA GLU A 119 8.01 16.98 -10.83
C GLU A 119 7.29 15.69 -10.44
N LEU A 120 7.18 15.39 -9.14
CA LEU A 120 6.40 14.25 -8.65
C LEU A 120 4.90 14.46 -8.94
N LEU A 121 4.41 15.68 -8.74
CA LEU A 121 3.05 16.07 -9.09
C LEU A 121 2.78 15.87 -10.58
N ASN A 122 3.63 16.43 -11.44
CA ASN A 122 3.51 16.29 -12.90
C ASN A 122 3.54 14.82 -13.34
N LEU A 123 4.43 14.03 -12.71
CA LEU A 123 4.54 12.60 -12.97
C LEU A 123 3.22 11.88 -12.67
N LYS A 124 2.61 12.12 -11.51
CA LYS A 124 1.34 11.48 -11.17
C LYS A 124 0.21 11.90 -12.10
N ILE A 125 0.15 13.18 -12.48
CA ILE A 125 -0.84 13.68 -13.45
C ILE A 125 -0.66 12.95 -14.79
N GLU A 126 0.58 12.75 -15.23
CA GLU A 126 0.89 12.02 -16.46
C GLU A 126 0.45 10.54 -16.37
N ILE A 127 0.66 9.86 -15.23
CA ILE A 127 0.14 8.51 -15.01
C ILE A 127 -1.38 8.50 -15.10
N ALA A 128 -2.05 9.43 -14.40
CA ALA A 128 -3.51 9.50 -14.37
C ALA A 128 -4.08 9.74 -15.78
N LYS A 129 -3.50 10.66 -16.55
CA LYS A 129 -3.89 10.93 -17.93
C LYS A 129 -3.74 9.70 -18.82
N ASN A 130 -2.59 9.04 -18.79
CA ASN A 130 -2.37 7.84 -19.62
C ASN A 130 -3.28 6.67 -19.23
N LEU A 131 -3.63 6.52 -17.94
CA LEU A 131 -4.59 5.50 -17.49
C LEU A 131 -6.00 5.75 -18.04
N LEU A 132 -6.39 7.03 -18.13
CA LEU A 132 -7.69 7.46 -18.65
C LEU A 132 -7.76 7.30 -20.19
N GLU A 133 -6.66 7.49 -20.91
CA GLU A 133 -6.62 7.37 -22.38
C GLU A 133 -6.67 5.93 -22.90
N ARG A 134 -6.45 4.92 -22.05
CA ARG A 134 -6.48 3.50 -22.46
C ARG A 134 -7.90 2.93 -22.48
N GLN A 135 -8.12 1.92 -23.34
CA GLN A 135 -9.37 1.14 -23.43
C GLN A 135 -9.52 0.15 -22.25
N LEU A 136 -9.43 0.64 -21.02
CA LEU A 136 -9.64 -0.14 -19.81
C LEU A 136 -11.09 0.04 -19.33
N SER A 137 -11.64 -0.99 -18.68
CA SER A 137 -12.94 -0.87 -18.01
C SER A 137 -12.89 0.22 -16.93
N LYS A 138 -13.98 0.99 -16.76
CA LYS A 138 -14.10 2.06 -15.74
C LYS A 138 -13.70 1.60 -14.34
N THR A 139 -14.05 0.39 -13.94
CA THR A 139 -13.68 -0.20 -12.63
C THR A 139 -12.18 -0.41 -12.46
N LYS A 140 -11.48 -0.86 -13.50
CA LYS A 140 -10.01 -1.03 -13.47
C LYS A 140 -9.32 0.33 -13.38
N ILE A 141 -9.76 1.30 -14.17
CA ILE A 141 -9.23 2.68 -14.10
C ILE A 141 -9.42 3.25 -12.70
N ARG A 142 -10.61 3.10 -12.10
CA ARG A 142 -10.89 3.52 -10.73
C ARG A 142 -9.92 2.93 -9.72
N ASN A 143 -9.73 1.61 -9.75
CA ASN A 143 -8.85 0.93 -8.80
C ASN A 143 -7.38 1.38 -8.96
N LEU A 144 -6.93 1.61 -10.19
CA LEU A 144 -5.57 2.09 -10.48
C LEU A 144 -5.36 3.55 -10.06
N LEU A 145 -6.37 4.42 -10.27
CA LEU A 145 -6.34 5.80 -9.79
C LEU A 145 -6.38 5.86 -8.26
N GLY A 146 -7.22 5.04 -7.62
CA GLY A 146 -7.25 4.90 -6.16
C GLY A 146 -5.89 4.44 -5.60
N PHE A 147 -5.28 3.45 -6.24
CA PHE A 147 -3.92 3.02 -5.90
C PHE A 147 -2.91 4.17 -6.04
N LEU A 148 -2.96 4.94 -7.13
CA LEU A 148 -2.06 6.08 -7.35
C LEU A 148 -2.22 7.20 -6.31
N ARG A 149 -3.46 7.43 -5.83
CA ARG A 149 -3.76 8.38 -4.75
C ARG A 149 -3.16 7.95 -3.40
N LEU A 150 -3.22 6.65 -3.08
CA LEU A 150 -2.80 6.12 -1.78
C LEU A 150 -1.31 5.76 -1.68
N TYR A 151 -0.70 5.32 -2.78
CA TYR A 151 0.63 4.69 -2.76
C TYR A 151 1.80 5.68 -2.63
N ILE A 152 1.66 6.91 -3.14
CA ILE A 152 2.72 7.92 -3.09
C ILE A 152 2.21 9.08 -2.25
N ARG A 153 2.70 9.26 -1.03
CA ARG A 153 2.34 10.43 -0.22
C ARG A 153 3.22 11.61 -0.63
N PHE A 154 2.60 12.75 -0.91
CA PHE A 154 3.33 14.02 -1.04
C PHE A 154 3.79 14.46 0.35
N GLU A 155 4.97 15.08 0.44
CA GLU A 155 5.46 15.64 1.70
C GLU A 155 4.65 16.87 2.09
N ASN A 156 4.26 17.68 1.10
CA ASN A 156 3.42 18.86 1.26
C ASN A 156 1.97 18.59 0.87
N ARG A 157 1.08 19.08 1.74
CA ARG A 157 -0.37 19.01 1.56
C ARG A 157 -0.85 19.73 0.30
N GLU A 158 -0.15 20.79 -0.13
CA GLU A 158 -0.48 21.58 -1.31
C GLU A 158 -0.36 20.78 -2.62
N SER A 159 0.72 20.00 -2.77
CA SER A 159 0.94 19.13 -3.94
C SER A 159 -0.10 18.02 -4.03
N GLY A 160 -0.59 17.53 -2.87
CA GLY A 160 -1.74 16.63 -2.81
C GLY A 160 -3.03 17.25 -3.36
N VAL A 161 -3.34 18.48 -2.94
CA VAL A 161 -4.55 19.19 -3.41
C VAL A 161 -4.48 19.45 -4.92
N LYS A 162 -3.35 19.95 -5.42
CA LYS A 162 -3.15 20.20 -6.86
C LYS A 162 -3.28 18.92 -7.70
N PHE A 163 -2.84 17.78 -7.16
CA PHE A 163 -3.01 16.49 -7.83
C PHE A 163 -4.48 16.10 -7.94
N GLU A 164 -5.24 16.22 -6.85
CA GLU A 164 -6.66 15.89 -6.85
C GLU A 164 -7.44 16.80 -7.81
N GLU A 165 -7.18 18.11 -7.80
CA GLU A 165 -7.80 19.07 -8.73
C GLU A 165 -7.50 18.74 -10.19
N ALA A 166 -6.25 18.40 -10.51
CA ALA A 166 -5.85 18.04 -11.87
C ALA A 166 -6.50 16.72 -12.34
N VAL A 167 -6.62 15.73 -11.46
CA VAL A 167 -7.29 14.46 -11.77
C VAL A 167 -8.79 14.67 -11.99
N ASP A 168 -9.44 15.46 -11.14
CA ASP A 168 -10.86 15.77 -11.27
C ASP A 168 -11.15 16.52 -12.59
N HIS A 169 -10.29 17.46 -12.97
CA HIS A 169 -10.38 18.14 -14.28
C HIS A 169 -10.25 17.15 -15.46
N LEU A 170 -9.27 16.25 -15.42
CA LEU A 170 -9.06 15.23 -16.46
C LEU A 170 -10.25 14.27 -16.61
N ILE A 171 -10.93 13.96 -15.50
CA ILE A 171 -12.12 13.10 -15.47
C ILE A 171 -13.32 13.84 -16.08
N GLN A 172 -13.47 15.14 -15.78
CA GLN A 172 -14.55 15.99 -16.30
C GLN A 172 -14.40 16.25 -17.80
N GLU A 173 -13.20 16.60 -18.28
CA GLU A 173 -12.94 16.92 -19.69
C GLU A 173 -13.20 15.74 -20.63
N ASN A 174 -12.80 14.53 -20.22
CA ASN A 174 -12.93 13.33 -21.05
C ASN A 174 -14.27 12.60 -20.88
N LYS A 175 -15.29 13.23 -20.27
CA LYS A 175 -16.63 12.65 -20.04
C LYS A 175 -16.59 11.32 -19.25
N PHE A 176 -15.63 11.14 -18.36
CA PHE A 176 -15.52 9.96 -17.52
C PHE A 176 -16.42 10.04 -16.26
N MET A 177 -17.57 10.72 -16.31
CA MET A 177 -18.42 11.02 -15.13
C MET A 177 -18.71 9.82 -14.22
N GLY A 178 -18.86 8.61 -14.77
CA GLY A 178 -19.06 7.39 -13.97
C GLY A 178 -17.85 6.98 -13.11
N ILE A 179 -16.63 7.42 -13.44
CA ILE A 179 -15.41 7.19 -12.65
C ILE A 179 -15.37 8.15 -11.44
N GLU A 180 -15.80 9.40 -11.63
CA GLU A 180 -15.87 10.41 -10.56
C GLU A 180 -16.83 9.98 -9.44
N GLU A 181 -18.03 9.54 -9.81
CA GLU A 181 -19.05 9.07 -8.88
C GLU A 181 -18.59 7.80 -8.14
N LEU A 182 -17.92 6.90 -8.86
CA LEU A 182 -17.32 5.70 -8.27
C LEU A 182 -16.14 6.01 -7.32
N LEU A 183 -15.34 7.04 -7.59
CA LEU A 183 -14.27 7.49 -6.68
C LEU A 183 -14.84 8.18 -5.44
N LYS A 184 -15.83 9.06 -5.61
CA LYS A 184 -16.54 9.70 -4.49
C LYS A 184 -17.24 8.68 -3.59
N SER A 185 -17.84 7.64 -4.18
CA SER A 185 -18.43 6.54 -3.43
C SER A 185 -17.40 5.74 -2.64
N ALA A 186 -16.22 5.46 -3.21
CA ALA A 186 -15.15 4.72 -2.54
C ALA A 186 -14.58 5.48 -1.32
N ILE A 187 -14.35 6.79 -1.47
CA ILE A 187 -13.87 7.64 -0.37
C ILE A 187 -14.93 7.71 0.75
N LYS A 188 -16.21 7.86 0.39
CA LYS A 188 -17.30 7.83 1.38
C LYS A 188 -17.38 6.49 2.10
N GLU A 189 -17.20 5.39 1.39
CA GLU A 189 -17.22 4.04 1.94
C GLU A 189 -16.03 3.80 2.88
N GLU A 190 -14.81 4.19 2.50
CA GLU A 190 -13.63 4.12 3.36
C GLU A 190 -13.77 4.95 4.64
N VAL A 191 -14.24 6.21 4.52
CA VAL A 191 -14.48 7.08 5.68
C VAL A 191 -15.58 6.50 6.58
N ALA A 192 -16.63 5.93 5.99
CA ALA A 192 -17.69 5.28 6.76
C ALA A 192 -17.18 4.04 7.49
N ILE A 193 -16.32 3.23 6.88
CA ILE A 193 -15.67 2.08 7.51
C ILE A 193 -14.80 2.56 8.68
N GLU A 194 -13.87 3.49 8.45
CA GLU A 194 -12.95 3.99 9.47
C GLU A 194 -13.69 4.61 10.67
N THR A 195 -14.67 5.47 10.39
CA THR A 195 -15.50 6.11 11.43
C THR A 195 -16.28 5.07 12.23
N THR A 196 -16.84 4.06 11.56
CA THR A 196 -17.57 2.96 12.22
C THR A 196 -16.64 2.12 13.09
N GLU A 197 -15.44 1.77 12.61
CA GLU A 197 -14.45 1.03 13.38
C GLU A 197 -13.99 1.79 14.62
N ASN A 198 -13.73 3.10 14.49
CA ASN A 198 -13.32 3.94 15.61
C ASN A 198 -14.43 4.06 16.66
N LEU A 199 -15.69 4.26 16.24
CA LEU A 199 -16.83 4.28 17.14
C LEU A 199 -17.05 2.92 17.85
N LEU A 200 -16.84 1.81 17.15
CA LEU A 200 -16.94 0.46 17.75
C LEU A 200 -15.81 0.14 18.73
N LYS A 201 -14.62 0.73 18.57
CA LYS A 201 -13.45 0.55 19.47
C LYS A 201 -13.50 1.45 20.69
N GLU A 202 -13.86 2.72 20.50
CA GLU A 202 -13.68 3.77 21.51
C GLU A 202 -14.97 4.12 22.26
N THR A 203 -16.13 3.65 21.78
CA THR A 203 -17.43 3.94 22.41
C THR A 203 -18.24 2.69 22.68
N SER A 204 -19.14 2.76 23.65
CA SER A 204 -20.12 1.70 23.97
C SER A 204 -21.48 1.91 23.27
N PHE A 205 -21.49 2.65 22.15
CA PHE A 205 -22.73 2.96 21.45
C PHE A 205 -23.38 1.71 20.85
N SER A 206 -24.72 1.72 20.81
CA SER A 206 -25.49 0.65 20.17
C SER A 206 -25.29 0.71 18.65
N ILE A 207 -25.53 -0.41 17.98
CA ILE A 207 -25.36 -0.56 16.53
C ILE A 207 -26.27 0.43 15.79
N GLU A 208 -27.49 0.62 16.28
CA GLU A 208 -28.48 1.55 15.74
C GLU A 208 -28.04 3.02 15.90
N LYS A 209 -27.34 3.33 17.00
CA LYS A 209 -26.81 4.67 17.26
C LYS A 209 -25.61 4.97 16.38
N ILE A 210 -24.70 4.01 16.19
CA ILE A 210 -23.55 4.13 15.29
C ILE A 210 -24.03 4.26 13.84
N ALA A 211 -24.96 3.41 13.41
CA ALA A 211 -25.58 3.47 12.09
C ALA A 211 -26.17 4.85 11.79
N ARG A 212 -26.89 5.44 12.76
CA ARG A 212 -27.44 6.80 12.63
C ARG A 212 -26.37 7.90 12.57
N LEU A 213 -25.29 7.78 13.35
CA LEU A 213 -24.23 8.78 13.39
C LEU A 213 -23.38 8.80 12.12
N VAL A 214 -23.12 7.63 11.53
CA VAL A 214 -22.32 7.49 10.31
C VAL A 214 -23.18 7.60 9.04
N GLY A 215 -24.50 7.40 9.16
CA GLY A 215 -25.43 7.44 8.03
C GLY A 215 -25.43 6.15 7.20
N VAL A 216 -25.20 5.01 7.85
CA VAL A 216 -25.14 3.66 7.24
C VAL A 216 -26.22 2.75 7.83
N SER A 217 -26.45 1.57 7.24
CA SER A 217 -27.45 0.64 7.75
C SER A 217 -26.94 -0.10 9.02
N PRO A 218 -27.84 -0.50 9.95
CA PRO A 218 -27.46 -1.31 11.10
C PRO A 218 -26.80 -2.64 10.71
N GLU A 219 -27.21 -3.25 9.60
CA GLU A 219 -26.62 -4.49 9.08
C GLU A 219 -25.16 -4.29 8.65
N PHE A 220 -24.83 -3.13 8.08
CA PHE A 220 -23.45 -2.78 7.71
C PHE A 220 -22.55 -2.69 8.95
N VAL A 221 -23.03 -2.02 10.01
CA VAL A 221 -22.30 -1.89 11.29
C VAL A 221 -22.14 -3.25 11.97
N GLN A 222 -23.18 -4.09 11.95
CA GLN A 222 -23.13 -5.45 12.49
C GLN A 222 -22.11 -6.33 11.75
N LYS A 223 -22.12 -6.30 10.41
CA LYS A 223 -21.16 -7.03 9.58
C LYS A 223 -19.73 -6.60 9.86
N LEU A 224 -19.48 -5.30 9.96
CA LEU A 224 -18.16 -4.76 10.27
C LEU A 224 -17.67 -5.22 11.66
N LYS A 225 -18.56 -5.18 12.66
CA LYS A 225 -18.28 -5.65 14.02
C LYS A 225 -17.94 -7.14 14.06
N ASP A 226 -18.61 -7.96 13.26
CA ASP A 226 -18.35 -9.39 13.17
C ASP A 226 -17.02 -9.68 12.45
N ASP A 227 -16.70 -8.96 11.38
CA ASP A 227 -15.40 -9.05 10.72
C ASP A 227 -14.24 -8.59 11.62
N MET A 228 -14.44 -7.56 12.45
CA MET A 228 -13.48 -7.14 13.47
C MET A 228 -13.28 -8.20 14.56
N ARG A 229 -14.33 -8.92 14.95
CA ARG A 229 -14.23 -10.03 15.90
C ARG A 229 -13.47 -11.22 15.32
N ARG A 230 -13.69 -11.55 14.04
CA ARG A 230 -12.91 -12.59 13.34
C ARG A 230 -11.43 -12.23 13.28
N ARG A 231 -11.11 -10.99 12.88
CA ARG A 231 -9.72 -10.49 12.85
C ARG A 231 -9.02 -10.55 14.21
N ARG A 232 -9.74 -10.37 15.32
CA ARG A 232 -9.22 -10.50 16.70
C ARG A 232 -9.09 -11.95 17.19
N SER A 233 -9.98 -12.84 16.74
CA SER A 233 -9.92 -14.28 17.03
C SER A 233 -8.67 -14.92 16.41
N ASP A 234 -8.31 -14.48 15.20
CA ASP A 234 -7.14 -14.97 14.46
C ASP A 234 -5.81 -14.43 14.99
N THR A 235 -5.81 -13.53 15.99
CA THR A 235 -4.59 -12.99 16.64
C THR A 235 -4.28 -13.64 18.00
N LEU A 236 -5.12 -14.59 18.44
CA LEU A 236 -5.07 -15.22 19.78
C LEU A 236 -4.77 -16.73 19.72
N HIS A 237 -4.36 -17.25 18.56
CA HIS A 237 -3.84 -18.61 18.35
C HIS A 237 -2.46 -18.50 17.68
#